data_AF-A0A3M3VXV8-F1
#
_entry.id   AF-A0A3M3VXV8-F1
#
_cell.length_a   1.000
_cell.length_b   1.000
_cell.length_c   1.000
_cell.angle_alpha   90.00
_cell.angle_beta   90.00
_cell.angle_gamma   90.00
#
_symmetry.space_group_name_H-M   'P 1'
#
loop_
_entity.id
_entity.type
_entity.pdbx_description
1 polymer ?
#
loop_
_entity_poly.entity_id
_entity_poly.type
_entity_poly.pdbx_seq_one_letter_code
_entity_poly.pdbx_strand_id
1 'polypeptide(L)'
;MAQTTTITDVGRNTGVSHHMLRKIASEHRFDYKPFDPSPGLACVKAARIDPVADALNVLRIKEARDRGLSRKAAKDLIGISSTLMERLLKDFAIDYPLHRIRRK
;
A
#
# COMPACT_ATOMS: atom_id res chain seq x y z
N MET A 1 12.37 27.98 -21.48
CA MET A 1 11.18 28.38 -20.68
C MET A 1 10.87 27.24 -19.72
N ALA A 2 10.82 27.50 -18.42
CA ALA A 2 10.80 26.47 -17.38
C ALA A 2 9.42 25.80 -17.22
N GLN A 3 9.40 24.48 -17.06
CA GLN A 3 8.20 23.66 -16.87
C GLN A 3 7.70 23.77 -15.42
N THR A 4 6.77 24.70 -15.14
CA THR A 4 6.38 25.03 -13.75
C THR A 4 5.18 24.22 -13.22
N THR A 5 4.40 23.57 -14.08
CA THR A 5 3.08 23.01 -13.70
C THR A 5 2.99 21.49 -13.90
N THR A 6 2.36 20.80 -12.95
CA THR A 6 2.04 19.37 -13.07
C THR A 6 0.74 19.17 -13.84
N ILE A 7 0.55 18.03 -14.50
CA ILE A 7 -0.67 17.72 -15.26
C ILE A 7 -1.95 17.82 -14.40
N THR A 8 -1.83 17.53 -13.10
CA THR A 8 -2.94 17.61 -12.14
C THR A 8 -3.29 19.06 -11.82
N ASP A 9 -2.30 19.94 -11.73
CA ASP A 9 -2.52 21.37 -11.53
C ASP A 9 -3.22 21.99 -12.75
N VAL A 10 -2.74 21.65 -13.96
CA VAL A 10 -3.37 22.05 -15.23
C VAL A 10 -4.80 21.51 -15.33
N GLY A 11 -5.03 20.24 -14.97
CA GLY A 11 -6.37 19.63 -14.98
C GLY A 11 -7.34 20.30 -14.01
N ARG A 12 -6.88 20.73 -12.83
CA ARG A 12 -7.71 21.47 -11.86
C ARG A 12 -8.06 22.87 -12.34
N ASN A 13 -7.13 23.56 -13.00
CA ASN A 13 -7.35 24.93 -13.47
C ASN A 13 -8.20 24.98 -14.75
N THR A 14 -8.02 24.01 -15.64
CA THR A 14 -8.68 24.00 -16.97
C THR A 14 -9.94 23.14 -17.02
N GLY A 15 -10.16 22.26 -16.05
CA GLY A 15 -11.24 21.27 -16.07
C GLY A 15 -11.07 20.16 -17.11
N VAL A 16 -9.93 20.13 -17.80
CA VAL A 16 -9.64 19.16 -18.86
C VAL A 16 -9.14 17.84 -18.25
N SER A 17 -9.61 16.72 -18.81
CA SER A 17 -9.20 15.40 -18.34
C SER A 17 -7.69 15.16 -18.56
N HIS A 18 -7.05 14.41 -17.65
CA HIS A 18 -5.64 14.04 -17.78
C HIS A 18 -5.31 13.37 -19.13
N HIS A 19 -6.26 12.63 -19.71
CA HIS A 19 -6.05 11.99 -21.00
C HIS A 19 -5.88 13.03 -22.13
N MET A 20 -6.77 14.02 -22.16
CA MET A 20 -6.72 15.08 -23.16
C MET A 20 -5.48 15.95 -22.98
N LEU A 21 -5.09 16.25 -21.73
CA LEU A 21 -3.86 16.96 -21.42
C LEU A 21 -2.61 16.23 -21.91
N ARG A 22 -2.55 14.89 -21.76
CA ARG A 22 -1.47 14.07 -22.33
C ARG A 22 -1.45 14.10 -23.85
N LYS A 23 -2.62 14.09 -24.50
CA LYS A 23 -2.72 14.18 -25.96
C LYS A 23 -2.16 15.51 -26.48
N ILE A 24 -2.52 16.62 -25.84
CA ILE A 24 -2.01 17.96 -26.15
C ILE A 24 -0.48 18.01 -25.95
N ALA A 25 0.03 17.45 -24.85
CA ALA A 25 1.46 17.34 -24.60
C ALA A 25 2.21 16.57 -25.72
N SER A 26 1.66 15.44 -26.15
CA SER A 26 2.22 14.65 -27.26
C SER A 26 2.18 15.40 -28.60
N GLU A 27 1.07 16.09 -28.91
CA GLU A 27 0.90 16.84 -30.16
C GLU A 27 1.85 18.05 -30.24
N HIS A 28 2.07 18.73 -29.12
CA HIS A 28 2.92 19.91 -29.03
C HIS A 28 4.36 19.61 -28.57
N ARG A 29 4.73 18.33 -28.44
CA ARG A 29 6.07 17.84 -28.04
C ARG A 29 6.62 18.47 -26.76
N PHE A 30 5.77 18.62 -25.75
CA PHE A 30 6.19 19.04 -24.41
C PHE A 30 5.76 18.02 -23.38
N ASP A 31 6.53 17.91 -22.30
CA ASP A 31 6.21 17.04 -21.17
C ASP A 31 5.77 17.88 -19.96
N TYR A 32 4.82 17.33 -19.19
CA TYR A 32 4.49 17.88 -17.87
C TYR A 32 5.51 17.38 -16.86
N LYS A 33 5.80 18.21 -15.85
CA LYS A 33 6.62 17.77 -14.72
C LYS A 33 5.95 16.57 -14.04
N PRO A 34 6.66 15.45 -13.82
CA PRO A 34 6.13 14.33 -13.06
C PRO A 34 5.78 14.82 -11.66
N PHE A 35 4.68 14.30 -11.12
CA PHE A 35 4.29 14.60 -9.75
C PHE A 35 5.36 14.04 -8.81
N ASP A 36 6.15 14.93 -8.23
CA ASP A 36 7.09 14.59 -7.19
C ASP A 36 6.34 14.65 -5.85
N PRO A 37 6.03 13.51 -5.21
CA PRO A 37 5.41 13.55 -3.89
C PRO A 37 6.39 14.25 -2.96
N SER A 38 5.99 15.41 -2.41
CA SER A 38 6.83 16.11 -1.44
C SER A 38 7.28 15.15 -0.33
N PRO A 39 8.43 15.38 0.31
CA PRO A 39 8.95 14.52 1.36
C PRO A 39 7.89 14.17 2.43
N GLY A 40 7.00 15.12 2.74
CA GLY A 40 5.89 14.91 3.67
C GLY A 40 4.91 13.82 3.24
N LEU A 41 4.60 13.67 1.94
CA LEU A 41 3.67 12.66 1.45
C LEU A 41 4.30 11.25 1.42
N ALA A 42 5.61 11.16 1.20
CA ALA A 42 6.37 9.93 1.39
C ALA A 42 6.43 9.55 2.88
N CYS A 43 6.63 10.53 3.77
CA CYS A 43 6.57 10.34 5.21
C CYS A 43 5.18 9.89 5.68
N VAL A 44 4.08 10.37 5.08
CA VAL A 44 2.71 9.91 5.42
C VAL A 44 2.49 8.44 5.07
N LYS A 45 3.11 7.93 3.99
CA LYS A 45 3.10 6.49 3.68
C LYS A 45 3.93 5.67 4.67
N ALA A 46 5.08 6.20 5.11
CA ALA A 46 5.93 5.54 6.11
C ALA A 46 5.32 5.58 7.52
N ALA A 47 4.68 6.70 7.91
CA ALA A 47 4.00 6.89 9.19
C ALA A 47 2.73 6.03 9.35
N ARG A 48 2.23 5.43 8.27
CA ARG A 48 1.16 4.43 8.32
C ARG A 48 1.63 3.06 8.84
N ILE A 49 2.93 2.84 8.97
CA ILE A 49 3.48 1.61 9.53
C ILE A 49 3.81 1.90 10.98
N ASP A 50 2.97 1.39 11.89
CA ASP A 50 3.24 1.41 13.31
C ASP A 50 4.03 0.14 13.67
N PRO A 51 5.35 0.25 13.92
CA PRO A 51 6.20 -0.91 14.17
C PRO A 51 5.83 -1.65 15.46
N VAL A 52 5.28 -0.95 16.46
CA VAL A 52 4.87 -1.55 17.73
C VAL A 52 3.59 -2.36 17.53
N ALA A 53 2.61 -1.80 16.81
CA ALA A 53 1.39 -2.52 16.46
C ALA A 53 1.70 -3.76 15.60
N ASP A 54 2.62 -3.63 14.63
CA ASP A 54 3.05 -4.73 13.77
C ASP A 54 3.71 -5.86 14.59
N ALA A 55 4.59 -5.53 15.53
CA ALA A 55 5.23 -6.52 16.41
C ALA A 55 4.20 -7.29 17.27
N LEU A 56 3.20 -6.58 17.83
CA LEU A 56 2.12 -7.21 18.59
C LEU A 56 1.25 -8.12 17.71
N ASN A 57 0.94 -7.68 16.49
CA ASN A 57 0.17 -8.48 15.54
C ASN A 57 0.94 -9.73 15.12
N VAL A 58 2.27 -9.64 14.93
CA VAL A 58 3.12 -10.80 14.62
C VAL A 58 3.09 -11.83 15.74
N LEU A 59 3.15 -11.41 17.01
CA LEU A 59 3.04 -12.33 18.15
C LEU A 59 1.69 -13.05 18.15
N ARG A 60 0.60 -12.31 17.95
CA ARG A 60 -0.76 -12.89 17.85
C ARG A 60 -0.90 -13.84 16.67
N ILE A 61 -0.28 -13.53 15.52
CA ILE A 61 -0.25 -14.43 14.34
C ILE A 61 0.50 -15.72 14.69
N LYS A 62 1.64 -15.65 15.37
CA LYS A 62 2.39 -16.84 15.80
C LYS A 62 1.57 -17.69 16.77
N GLU A 63 0.94 -17.09 17.77
CA GLU A 63 0.04 -17.82 18.69
C GLU A 63 -1.14 -18.48 17.96
N ALA A 64 -1.75 -17.79 16.99
CA ALA A 64 -2.83 -18.34 16.18
C ALA A 64 -2.35 -19.53 15.32
N ARG A 65 -1.12 -19.46 14.80
CA ARG A 65 -0.45 -20.57 14.10
C ARG A 65 -0.28 -21.77 15.02
N ASP A 66 0.23 -21.56 16.24
CA ASP A 66 0.49 -22.62 17.21
C ASP A 66 -0.81 -23.31 17.67
N ARG A 67 -1.91 -22.55 17.74
CA ARG A 67 -3.27 -23.07 17.95
C ARG A 67 -3.83 -23.84 16.74
N GLY A 68 -3.13 -23.84 15.60
CA GLY A 68 -3.55 -24.53 14.38
C GLY A 68 -4.71 -23.84 13.65
N LEU A 69 -4.91 -22.54 13.88
CA LEU A 69 -5.97 -21.77 13.23
C LEU A 69 -5.64 -21.54 11.75
N SER A 70 -6.66 -21.50 10.91
CA SER A 70 -6.49 -21.09 9.50
C SER A 70 -6.18 -19.60 9.42
N ARG A 71 -5.56 -19.14 8.32
CA ARG A 71 -5.28 -17.71 8.10
C ARG A 71 -6.53 -16.84 8.24
N LYS A 72 -7.68 -17.32 7.74
CA LYS A 72 -8.96 -16.61 7.86
C LYS A 72 -9.39 -16.47 9.33
N ALA A 73 -9.36 -17.56 10.10
CA ALA A 73 -9.72 -17.53 11.51
C ALA A 73 -8.75 -16.67 12.34
N ALA A 74 -7.45 -16.73 12.05
CA ALA A 74 -6.45 -15.88 12.69
C ALA A 74 -6.69 -14.40 12.39
N LYS A 75 -6.96 -14.07 11.12
CA LYS A 75 -7.30 -12.71 10.69
C LYS A 75 -8.54 -12.19 11.41
N ASP A 76 -9.61 -12.98 11.45
CA ASP A 76 -10.88 -12.59 12.07
C ASP A 76 -10.72 -12.46 13.60
N LEU A 77 -9.88 -13.29 14.23
CA LEU A 77 -9.56 -13.21 15.67
C LEU A 77 -8.74 -11.96 16.02
N ILE A 78 -7.76 -11.61 15.18
CA ILE A 78 -6.84 -10.49 15.43
C ILE A 78 -7.47 -9.16 14.97
N GLY A 79 -8.44 -9.20 14.06
CA GLY A 79 -9.13 -8.02 13.53
C GLY A 79 -8.34 -7.24 12.49
N ILE A 80 -7.41 -7.90 11.77
CA ILE A 80 -6.53 -7.26 10.80
C ILE A 80 -7.00 -7.46 9.35
N SER A 81 -6.60 -6.57 8.44
CA SER A 81 -6.88 -6.75 7.02
C SER A 81 -6.03 -7.88 6.41
N SER A 82 -6.49 -8.45 5.30
CA SER A 82 -5.70 -9.44 4.54
C SER A 82 -4.38 -8.85 4.05
N THR A 83 -4.40 -7.61 3.58
CA THR A 83 -3.20 -6.90 3.11
C THR A 83 -2.17 -6.69 4.21
N LEU A 84 -2.61 -6.37 5.43
CA LEU A 84 -1.71 -6.23 6.58
C LEU A 84 -1.15 -7.59 7.01
N MET A 85 -1.98 -8.63 7.02
CA MET A 85 -1.50 -9.97 7.33
C MET A 85 -0.45 -10.46 6.32
N GLU A 86 -0.69 -10.30 5.02
CA GLU A 86 0.28 -10.66 3.98
C GLU A 86 1.59 -9.89 4.10
N ARG A 87 1.51 -8.58 4.38
CA ARG A 87 2.69 -7.74 4.65
C ARG A 87 3.48 -8.30 5.83
N LEU A 88 2.83 -8.55 6.97
CA LEU A 88 3.50 -9.06 8.17
C LEU A 88 4.12 -10.45 7.96
N LEU A 89 3.43 -11.35 7.25
CA LEU A 89 3.97 -12.67 6.94
C LEU A 89 5.24 -12.56 6.09
N LYS A 90 5.28 -11.63 5.12
CA LYS A 90 6.43 -11.41 4.25
C LYS A 90 7.58 -10.71 4.97
N ASP A 91 7.29 -9.61 5.66
CA ASP A 91 8.30 -8.77 6.30
C ASP A 91 8.98 -9.49 7.47
N PHE A 92 8.25 -10.34 8.19
CA PHE A 92 8.78 -11.13 9.32
C PHE A 92 9.07 -12.59 8.96
N ALA A 93 9.04 -12.96 7.68
CA ALA A 93 9.30 -14.31 7.17
C ALA A 93 8.57 -15.43 7.94
N ILE A 94 7.30 -15.21 8.27
CA ILE A 94 6.50 -16.16 9.04
C ILE A 94 5.89 -17.19 8.09
N ASP A 95 6.30 -18.44 8.22
CA ASP A 95 5.67 -19.55 7.51
C ASP A 95 4.29 -19.86 8.12
N TYR A 96 3.23 -19.32 7.52
CA TYR A 96 1.86 -19.57 7.95
C TYR A 96 1.12 -20.40 6.90
N PRO A 97 0.67 -21.62 7.21
CA PRO A 97 0.00 -22.48 6.22
C PRO A 97 -1.33 -21.86 5.74
N LEU A 98 -1.53 -21.81 4.42
CA LEU A 98 -2.77 -21.32 3.81
C LEU A 98 -3.98 -22.20 4.18
N HIS A 99 -3.75 -23.50 4.31
CA HIS A 99 -4.79 -24.48 4.61
C HIS A 99 -4.72 -24.89 6.08
N ARG A 100 -5.89 -25.18 6.68
CA ARG A 100 -6.00 -25.70 8.04
C ARG A 100 -5.14 -26.96 8.14
N ILE A 101 -4.22 -27.01 9.10
CA ILE A 101 -3.46 -28.23 9.40
C ILE A 101 -4.50 -29.27 9.82
N ARG A 102 -4.82 -30.21 8.92
CA ARG A 102 -5.64 -31.37 9.28
C ARG A 102 -4.77 -32.23 10.20
N ARG A 103 -5.02 -32.18 11.51
CA ARG A 103 -4.47 -33.18 12.42
C ARG A 103 -5.05 -34.52 11.98
N LYS A 104 -4.18 -35.45 11.62
CA LYS A 104 -4.50 -36.82 11.24
C LYS A 104 -4.60 -37.67 12.50
#